data_AF-A0A831TS40-F1
#
_entry.id   AF-A0A831TS40-F1
#
_cell.length_a   1.000
_cell.length_b   1.000
_cell.length_c   1.000
_cell.angle_alpha   90.00
_cell.angle_beta   90.00
_cell.angle_gamma   90.00
#
_symmetry.space_group_name_H-M   'P 1'
#
loop_
_entity.id
_entity.type
_entity.pdbx_description
1 polymer ?
#
loop_
_entity_poly.entity_id
_entity_poly.type
_entity_poly.pdbx_seq_one_letter_code
_entity_poly.pdbx_strand_id
1 'polypeptide(L)'
;MGTLTTSVVLPPFFVPEPSQQSVTLRAVRHRIATGTSVTLKLQRNGADISDFANLNVTTTPTTTTSTAGVPLADGDMIQPVITAVSGSPQHLSLSIYIDYEAA
;
A
#
# COMPACT_ATOMS: atom_id res chain seq x y z
N MET A 1 10.31 15.86 15.18
CA MET A 1 9.93 15.07 13.99
C MET A 1 8.76 14.19 14.38
N GLY A 2 7.75 14.02 13.53
CA GLY A 2 6.46 13.40 13.92
C GLY A 2 6.51 11.87 13.93
N THR A 3 6.04 11.26 15.01
CA THR A 3 5.84 9.81 15.12
C THR A 3 4.60 9.40 14.32
N LEU A 4 4.64 8.25 13.66
CA LEU A 4 3.46 7.69 13.00
C LEU A 4 2.46 7.20 14.03
N THR A 5 1.18 7.47 13.81
CA THR A 5 0.05 7.01 14.63
C THR A 5 -1.05 6.48 13.72
N THR A 6 -2.05 5.80 14.27
CA THR A 6 -3.25 5.37 13.53
C THR A 6 -4.12 6.53 13.06
N SER A 7 -3.92 7.74 13.59
CA SER A 7 -4.61 8.95 13.14
C SER A 7 -3.91 9.66 11.97
N VAL A 8 -2.69 9.27 11.62
CA VAL A 8 -2.00 9.80 10.44
C VAL A 8 -2.71 9.28 9.19
N VAL A 9 -3.19 10.21 8.37
CA VAL A 9 -3.78 9.90 7.06
C VAL A 9 -2.66 9.91 6.02
N LEU A 10 -2.46 8.76 5.38
CA LEU A 10 -1.60 8.66 4.21
C LEU A 10 -2.42 9.03 2.97
N PRO A 11 -1.87 9.86 2.06
CA PRO A 11 -2.59 10.28 0.87
C PRO A 11 -2.92 9.06 0.00
N PRO A 12 -4.14 8.99 -0.56
CA PRO A 12 -4.45 8.01 -1.59
C PRO A 12 -3.79 8.40 -2.91
N PHE A 13 -3.84 7.50 -3.88
CA PHE A 13 -3.61 7.83 -5.29
C PHE A 13 -4.68 7.16 -6.15
N PHE A 14 -4.92 7.73 -7.33
CA PHE A 14 -5.87 7.23 -8.30
C PHE A 14 -5.14 6.47 -9.41
N VAL A 15 -5.76 5.39 -9.86
CA VAL A 15 -5.25 4.51 -10.90
C VAL A 15 -5.85 4.95 -12.24
N PRO A 16 -5.05 5.49 -13.17
CA PRO A 16 -5.52 5.70 -14.54
C PRO A 16 -5.54 4.35 -15.28
N GLU A 17 -6.57 4.07 -16.07
CA GLU A 17 -6.57 2.95 -17.02
C GLU A 17 -6.48 3.50 -18.44
N PRO A 18 -5.33 3.35 -19.12
CA PRO A 18 -5.25 3.62 -20.54
C PRO A 18 -6.18 2.66 -21.30
N SER A 19 -6.87 3.17 -22.32
CA SER A 19 -7.78 2.34 -23.13
C SER A 19 -7.09 1.07 -23.65
N GLN A 20 -7.78 -0.07 -23.57
CA GLN A 20 -7.31 -1.39 -24.03
C GLN A 20 -6.12 -1.95 -23.23
N GLN A 21 -6.01 -1.62 -21.94
CA GLN A 21 -5.02 -2.21 -21.05
C GLN A 21 -5.71 -2.80 -19.82
N SER A 22 -5.23 -3.95 -19.37
CA SER A 22 -5.53 -4.47 -18.05
C SER A 22 -4.57 -3.85 -17.03
N VAL A 23 -5.11 -3.36 -15.91
CA VAL A 23 -4.33 -2.75 -14.83
C VAL A 23 -4.34 -3.68 -13.64
N THR A 24 -3.17 -4.04 -13.13
CA THR A 24 -3.06 -4.97 -12.01
C THR A 24 -2.09 -4.48 -10.96
N LEU A 25 -2.57 -4.38 -9.71
CA LEU A 25 -1.70 -4.17 -8.56
C LEU A 25 -0.99 -5.49 -8.24
N ARG A 26 0.35 -5.49 -8.32
CA ARG A 26 1.19 -6.68 -8.12
C ARG A 26 1.84 -6.75 -6.77
N ALA A 27 2.39 -5.64 -6.31
CA ALA A 27 3.24 -5.67 -5.14
C ALA A 27 3.26 -4.33 -4.41
N VAL A 28 3.68 -4.41 -3.16
CA VAL A 28 3.89 -3.27 -2.28
C VAL A 28 5.23 -3.44 -1.60
N ARG A 29 6.14 -2.48 -1.78
CA ARG A 29 7.40 -2.42 -1.02
C ARG A 29 7.29 -1.36 0.05
N HIS A 30 7.61 -1.73 1.28
CA HIS A 30 7.43 -0.87 2.45
C HIS A 30 8.63 -0.96 3.40
N ARG A 31 8.87 0.14 4.12
CA ARG A 31 9.79 0.21 5.27
C ARG A 31 9.53 1.47 6.09
N ILE A 32 9.92 1.44 7.35
CA ILE A 32 10.16 2.64 8.17
C ILE A 32 11.67 2.86 8.29
N ALA A 33 12.14 4.08 8.54
CA ALA A 33 13.58 4.30 8.74
C ALA A 33 14.02 3.99 10.17
N THR A 34 13.17 4.26 11.16
CA THR A 34 13.48 4.07 12.59
C THR A 34 12.23 3.66 13.37
N GLY A 35 12.42 3.15 14.59
CA GLY A 35 11.38 2.66 15.48
C GLY A 35 11.13 1.16 15.35
N THR A 36 9.95 0.68 15.79
CA THR A 36 9.66 -0.76 15.86
C THR A 36 8.87 -1.24 14.65
N SER A 37 7.58 -0.89 14.55
CA SER A 37 6.77 -1.29 13.39
C SER A 37 5.50 -0.48 13.21
N VAL A 38 4.97 -0.52 11.98
CA VAL A 38 3.65 -0.03 11.60
C VAL A 38 2.92 -1.16 10.88
N THR A 39 1.67 -1.42 11.25
CA THR A 39 0.80 -2.29 10.44
C THR A 39 0.01 -1.42 9.48
N LEU A 40 0.15 -1.69 8.18
CA LEU A 40 -0.62 -1.08 7.11
C LEU A 40 -1.61 -2.06 6.50
N LYS A 41 -2.65 -1.52 5.89
CA LYS A 41 -3.44 -2.21 4.87
C LYS A 41 -3.59 -1.34 3.63
N LEU A 42 -3.83 -1.95 2.48
CA LEU A 42 -4.30 -1.21 1.31
C LEU A 42 -5.81 -1.37 1.14
N GLN A 43 -6.46 -0.27 0.80
CA GLN A 43 -7.86 -0.22 0.44
C GLN A 43 -8.02 0.22 -1.02
N ARG A 44 -8.98 -0.37 -1.73
CA ARG A 44 -9.49 0.08 -3.02
C ARG A 44 -10.89 0.64 -2.81
N ASN A 45 -11.10 1.92 -3.09
CA ASN A 45 -12.40 2.60 -2.93
C ASN A 45 -13.02 2.39 -1.53
N GLY A 46 -12.18 2.38 -0.48
CA GLY A 46 -12.58 2.15 0.92
C GLY A 46 -12.75 0.69 1.34
N ALA A 47 -12.67 -0.27 0.41
CA ALA A 47 -12.71 -1.71 0.72
C ALA A 47 -11.30 -2.30 0.83
N ASP A 48 -11.08 -3.18 1.81
CA ASP A 48 -9.76 -3.80 2.03
C ASP A 48 -9.37 -4.72 0.86
N ILE A 49 -8.11 -4.63 0.43
CA ILE A 49 -7.52 -5.54 -0.55
C ILE A 49 -6.93 -6.73 0.20
N SER A 50 -7.53 -7.91 0.07
CA SER A 50 -7.21 -9.11 0.88
C SER A 50 -5.71 -9.44 0.94
N ASP A 51 -5.02 -9.43 -0.20
CA ASP A 51 -3.59 -9.76 -0.29
C ASP A 51 -2.69 -8.74 0.42
N PHE A 52 -3.22 -7.54 0.69
CA PHE A 52 -2.53 -6.44 1.34
C PHE A 52 -3.27 -5.95 2.58
N ALA A 53 -4.07 -6.81 3.22
CA ALA A 53 -4.86 -6.45 4.41
C ALA A 53 -4.03 -6.36 5.70
N ASN A 54 -2.81 -6.91 5.70
CA ASN A 54 -1.91 -6.91 6.86
C ASN A 54 -0.43 -6.85 6.45
N LEU A 55 0.04 -5.63 6.19
CA LEU A 55 1.43 -5.33 5.86
C LEU A 55 2.18 -4.91 7.12
N ASN A 56 3.03 -5.80 7.64
CA ASN A 56 3.90 -5.47 8.77
C ASN A 56 5.16 -4.72 8.29
N VAL A 57 5.17 -3.41 8.48
CA VAL A 57 6.26 -2.54 8.08
C VAL A 57 7.26 -2.40 9.20
N THR A 58 8.50 -2.81 8.95
CA THR A 58 9.62 -2.67 9.90
C THR A 58 10.76 -1.87 9.25
N THR A 59 11.89 -1.77 9.94
CA THR A 59 13.10 -1.14 9.40
C THR A 59 13.71 -1.90 8.23
N THR A 60 13.38 -3.19 8.09
CA THR A 60 13.84 -4.02 6.99
C THR A 60 12.91 -3.84 5.78
N PRO A 61 13.43 -3.41 4.61
CA PRO A 61 12.62 -3.30 3.40
C PRO A 61 12.04 -4.64 3.01
N THR A 62 10.71 -4.70 2.91
CA THR A 62 9.98 -5.91 2.51
C THR A 62 9.14 -5.61 1.28
N THR A 63 9.10 -6.54 0.33
CA THR A 63 8.14 -6.52 -0.77
C THR A 63 7.10 -7.60 -0.52
N THR A 64 5.84 -7.21 -0.43
CA THR A 64 4.69 -8.13 -0.40
C THR A 64 4.11 -8.19 -1.80
N THR A 65 3.95 -9.38 -2.36
CA THR A 65 3.46 -9.61 -3.73
C THR A 65 2.12 -10.34 -3.67
N SER A 66 1.15 -9.92 -4.47
CA SER A 66 -0.11 -10.64 -4.69
C SER A 66 0.15 -11.86 -5.58
N THR A 67 -0.41 -13.02 -5.19
CA THR A 67 -0.23 -14.28 -5.93
C THR A 67 -0.93 -14.24 -7.29
N ALA A 68 -2.14 -13.67 -7.35
CA ALA A 68 -2.93 -13.60 -8.57
C ALA A 68 -2.84 -12.23 -9.26
N GLY A 69 -2.36 -11.20 -8.55
CA GLY A 69 -2.60 -9.82 -8.91
C GLY A 69 -4.00 -9.37 -8.51
N VAL A 70 -4.12 -8.08 -8.20
CA VAL A 70 -5.41 -7.47 -7.86
C VAL A 70 -5.83 -6.62 -9.06
N PRO A 71 -6.89 -7.01 -9.81
CA PRO A 71 -7.35 -6.25 -10.96
C PRO A 71 -7.88 -4.90 -10.49
N LEU A 72 -7.50 -3.85 -11.22
CA LEU A 72 -7.90 -2.47 -10.99
C LEU A 72 -8.63 -1.93 -12.21
N ALA A 73 -9.51 -0.97 -12.00
CA ALA A 73 -10.25 -0.26 -13.04
C ALA A 73 -9.86 1.22 -13.06
N ASP A 74 -10.17 1.91 -14.16
CA ASP A 74 -10.01 3.35 -14.27
C ASP A 74 -10.63 4.10 -13.08
N GLY A 75 -9.86 5.01 -12.50
CA GLY A 75 -10.29 5.84 -11.38
C GLY A 75 -10.35 5.13 -10.03
N ASP A 76 -9.91 3.86 -9.93
CA ASP A 76 -9.79 3.19 -8.64
C ASP A 76 -8.87 4.00 -7.70
N MET A 77 -9.37 4.29 -6.49
CA MET A 77 -8.62 4.98 -5.45
C MET A 77 -7.94 3.94 -4.56
N ILE A 78 -6.61 3.94 -4.55
CA ILE A 78 -5.81 3.09 -3.66
C ILE A 78 -5.31 3.91 -2.48
N GLN A 79 -5.67 3.47 -1.27
CA GLN A 79 -5.34 4.15 -0.03
C GLN A 79 -4.59 3.22 0.94
N PRO A 80 -3.37 3.57 1.36
CA PRO A 80 -2.72 2.96 2.50
C PRO A 80 -3.35 3.45 3.82
N VAL A 81 -3.66 2.55 4.73
CA VAL A 81 -4.25 2.87 6.04
C VAL A 81 -3.42 2.24 7.15
N ILE A 82 -3.03 3.05 8.14
CA ILE A 82 -2.34 2.57 9.35
C ILE A 82 -3.38 2.00 10.31
N THR A 83 -3.26 0.71 10.62
CA THR A 83 -4.18 -0.01 11.50
C THR A 83 -3.62 -0.23 12.90
N ALA A 84 -2.29 -0.32 13.02
CA ALA A 84 -1.62 -0.42 14.30
C ALA A 84 -0.21 0.19 14.23
N VAL A 85 0.29 0.61 15.39
CA VAL A 85 1.63 1.14 15.57
C VAL A 85 2.24 0.50 16.82
N SER A 86 3.52 0.13 16.74
CA SER A 86 4.31 -0.31 17.89
C SER A 86 5.56 0.55 18.02
N GLY A 87 5.88 0.96 19.25
CA GLY A 87 7.01 1.84 19.55
C GLY A 87 6.83 3.27 19.03
N SER A 88 7.87 3.81 18.39
CA SER A 88 7.85 5.18 17.83
C SER A 88 8.40 5.22 16.40
N PRO A 89 7.69 4.59 15.44
CA PRO A 89 8.15 4.48 14.08
C PRO A 89 8.09 5.81 13.35
N GLN A 90 9.10 6.07 12.51
CA GLN A 90 9.24 7.32 11.76
C GLN A 90 9.75 7.04 10.34
N HIS A 91 9.48 8.01 9.45
CA HIS A 91 9.92 8.02 8.06
C HIS A 91 9.46 6.77 7.29
N LEU A 92 8.14 6.55 7.24
CA LEU A 92 7.53 5.53 6.38
C LEU A 92 7.86 5.82 4.91
N SER A 93 8.27 4.77 4.21
CA SER A 93 8.43 4.72 2.76
C SER A 93 7.56 3.60 2.23
N LEU A 94 6.77 3.91 1.21
CA LEU A 94 5.86 2.97 0.55
C LEU A 94 6.00 3.14 -0.96
N SER A 95 6.10 2.02 -1.67
CA SER A 95 6.14 1.97 -3.13
C SER A 95 5.17 0.90 -3.60
N ILE A 96 4.35 1.23 -4.60
CA ILE A 96 3.29 0.38 -5.10
C ILE A 96 3.59 0.06 -6.56
N TYR A 97 3.53 -1.22 -6.92
CA TYR A 97 3.84 -1.71 -8.25
C TYR A 97 2.54 -2.05 -8.97
N ILE A 98 2.30 -1.38 -10.09
CA ILE A 98 1.15 -1.57 -10.96
C ILE A 98 1.67 -1.97 -12.33
N ASP A 99 1.16 -3.08 -12.83
CA ASP A 99 1.42 -3.54 -14.19
C ASP A 99 0.30 -3.06 -15.10
N TYR A 100 0.70 -2.70 -16.32
CA TYR A 100 -0.19 -2.32 -17.42
C TYR A 100 0.13 -3.25 -18.58
N GLU A 101 -0.81 -4.11 -18.92
CA GLU A 101 -0.66 -5.09 -20.00
C GLU A 101 -1.74 -4.84 -21.05
N ALA A 102 -1.43 -5.08 -22.33
CA ALA A 102 -2.46 -5.02 -23.37
C ALA A 102 -3.60 -6.01 -23.05
N ALA A 103 -4.84 -5.56 -23.20
CA ALA A 103 -6.03 -6.36 -22.94
C ALA A 103 -6.23 -7.49 -23.96
#